data_AF-A0A9Q0IHM1-F1
#
_entry.id   AF-A0A9Q0IHM1-F1
#
_cell.length_a   1.000
_cell.length_b   1.000
_cell.length_c   1.000
_cell.angle_alpha   90.00
_cell.angle_beta   90.00
_cell.angle_gamma   90.00
#
_symmetry.space_group_name_H-M   'P 1'
#
loop_
_entity.id
_entity.type
_entity.pdbx_description
1 polymer ?
#
loop_
_entity_poly.entity_id
_entity_poly.type
_entity_poly.pdbx_seq_one_letter_code
_entity_poly.pdbx_strand_id
1 'polypeptide(L)'
;MGDTADQLLIKLLLWLEQKERCAQHLWKLVRELEALRESECVGSSASIIGATCIIGTIFTAGLAALFLGALGTVYVGSGAVISLTSQVIEDFVSGSTVADAQKVAKQSETIEVEIMKLIEKLKMERANTDQDEDKYIAQCFALAMWGKAHTGKPLHCASIFLREAPTLLELLYTFLFRKDVQQLALSLAKAEGKTAVKSATKLLGAVGMVFALTESIDNWKEMVKKKHVTEDSQSLRDSAEKIEQFCKELRNELKIIEYAIFRHAIEKAKCGMWMGLLNVRSMATKAEKILDIIVQNDLDVLLTTETWLTPYNFESVLQDACPRNFTFYHQSGDGRRGGGVGIQHTKLYSCKRIRYSDITTFEYVAVVLKKDEWEVPVLLVNVYFSPDFILEEFKNVISDFEKLLRNINNPTHINGKHDHVIFTGDFNIHKDLGKKFLQFNDLLEKFGMMQYVEKPTHNKGHTLDLVLTRNVDVSNLIVFDPHVSDHYIVIFMSIPVAPNN
;
A
#
# COMPACT_ATOMS: atom_id res chain seq x y z
N MET A 1 -1.87 2.92 14.41
CA MET A 1 -2.68 2.41 13.28
C MET A 1 -2.32 0.97 12.87
N GLY A 2 -1.16 0.40 13.22
CA GLY A 2 -0.77 -0.96 12.76
C GLY A 2 -1.48 -2.13 13.45
N ASP A 3 -1.58 -2.14 14.78
CA ASP A 3 -1.95 -3.33 15.55
C ASP A 3 -3.31 -3.96 15.17
N THR A 4 -4.37 -3.16 15.06
CA THR A 4 -5.72 -3.69 14.70
C THR A 4 -5.76 -4.22 13.27
N ALA A 5 -5.10 -3.55 12.32
CA ALA A 5 -5.08 -3.97 10.91
C ALA A 5 -4.22 -5.22 10.70
N ASP A 6 -3.09 -5.32 11.41
CA ASP A 6 -2.23 -6.50 11.43
C ASP A 6 -2.97 -7.72 11.98
N GLN A 7 -3.71 -7.54 13.09
CA GLN A 7 -4.58 -8.58 13.65
C GLN A 7 -5.67 -8.99 12.66
N LEU A 8 -6.30 -8.04 11.95
CA LEU A 8 -7.31 -8.34 10.94
C LEU A 8 -6.74 -9.19 9.80
N LEU A 9 -5.56 -8.83 9.27
CA LEU A 9 -4.87 -9.61 8.22
C LEU A 9 -4.54 -11.03 8.69
N ILE A 10 -4.02 -11.17 9.92
CA ILE A 10 -3.72 -12.49 10.50
C ILE A 10 -4.99 -13.33 10.62
N LYS A 11 -6.09 -12.77 11.12
CA LYS A 11 -7.35 -13.49 11.29
C LYS A 11 -7.99 -13.88 9.96
N LEU A 12 -7.91 -13.05 8.93
CA LEU A 12 -8.37 -13.39 7.58
C LEU A 12 -7.60 -14.57 6.96
N LEU A 13 -6.28 -14.61 7.15
CA LEU A 13 -5.47 -15.72 6.67
C LEU A 13 -5.74 -17.02 7.45
N LEU A 14 -5.96 -16.92 8.76
CA LEU A 14 -6.37 -18.04 9.59
C LEU A 14 -7.77 -18.56 9.21
N TRP A 15 -8.69 -17.65 8.89
CA TRP A 15 -10.02 -18.02 8.41
C TRP A 15 -9.94 -18.81 7.10
N LEU A 16 -9.16 -18.33 6.14
CA LEU A 16 -8.89 -19.04 4.88
C LEU A 16 -8.34 -20.45 5.10
N GLU A 17 -7.35 -20.59 5.99
CA GLU A 17 -6.77 -21.90 6.33
C GLU A 17 -7.82 -22.85 6.93
N GLN A 18 -8.72 -22.33 7.78
CA GLN A 18 -9.77 -23.14 8.38
C GLN A 18 -10.84 -23.59 7.38
N LYS A 19 -11.16 -22.76 6.38
CA LYS A 19 -12.06 -23.17 5.29
C LYS A 19 -11.46 -24.28 4.44
N GLU A 20 -10.16 -24.21 4.13
CA GLU A 20 -9.44 -25.28 3.42
C GLU A 20 -9.43 -26.58 4.22
N ARG A 21 -9.17 -26.51 5.53
CA ARG A 21 -9.26 -27.68 6.43
C ARG A 21 -10.67 -28.27 6.43
N CYS A 22 -11.70 -27.44 6.41
CA CYS A 22 -13.07 -27.95 6.32
C CYS A 22 -13.31 -28.69 5.00
N ALA A 23 -12.87 -28.14 3.86
CA ALA A 23 -12.96 -28.84 2.57
C ALA A 23 -12.24 -30.20 2.59
N GLN A 24 -11.06 -30.27 3.22
CA GLN A 24 -10.33 -31.53 3.40
C GLN A 24 -11.11 -32.56 4.23
N HIS A 25 -11.76 -32.12 5.31
CA HIS A 25 -12.62 -32.98 6.13
C HIS A 25 -13.87 -33.44 5.38
N LEU A 26 -14.49 -32.58 4.56
CA LEU A 26 -15.60 -32.97 3.69
C LEU A 26 -15.16 -34.03 2.67
N TRP A 27 -14.01 -33.85 2.02
CA TRP A 27 -13.42 -34.86 1.14
C TRP A 27 -13.10 -36.18 1.86
N LYS A 28 -12.74 -36.13 3.15
CA LYS A 28 -12.56 -37.34 3.96
C LYS A 28 -13.90 -38.06 4.20
N LEU A 29 -14.96 -37.31 4.53
CA LEU A 29 -16.31 -37.85 4.68
C LEU A 29 -16.83 -38.49 3.39
N VAL A 30 -16.63 -37.84 2.25
CA VAL A 30 -16.97 -38.38 0.92
C VAL A 30 -16.32 -39.74 0.68
N ARG A 31 -15.01 -39.86 0.95
CA ARG A 31 -14.27 -41.12 0.77
C ARG A 31 -14.74 -42.22 1.71
N GLU A 32 -15.03 -41.88 2.97
CA GLU A 32 -15.56 -42.83 3.94
C GLU A 32 -16.95 -43.35 3.52
N LEU A 33 -17.85 -42.47 3.04
CA LEU A 33 -19.17 -42.85 2.51
C LEU A 33 -19.07 -43.77 1.29
N GLU A 34 -18.15 -43.48 0.37
CA GLU A 34 -17.94 -44.28 -0.84
C GLU A 34 -17.33 -45.64 -0.55
N ALA A 35 -16.37 -45.72 0.37
CA ALA A 35 -15.79 -46.98 0.81
C ALA A 35 -16.84 -47.88 1.48
N LEU A 36 -17.74 -47.31 2.27
CA LEU A 36 -18.86 -48.04 2.86
C LEU A 36 -19.77 -48.63 1.78
N ARG A 37 -20.07 -47.84 0.73
CA ARG A 37 -20.84 -48.31 -0.43
C ARG A 37 -20.16 -49.49 -1.15
N GLU A 38 -18.86 -49.41 -1.38
CA GLU A 38 -18.11 -50.46 -2.09
C GLU A 38 -18.02 -51.75 -1.26
N SER A 39 -17.87 -51.63 0.07
CA SER A 39 -17.79 -52.79 0.97
C SER A 39 -19.08 -53.62 1.04
N GLU A 40 -20.25 -52.96 1.02
CA GLU A 40 -21.55 -53.63 1.06
C GLU A 40 -21.92 -54.26 -0.30
N CYS A 41 -21.44 -53.69 -1.40
CA CYS A 41 -21.63 -54.20 -2.76
C CYS A 41 -20.96 -55.57 -3.02
N VAL A 42 -19.91 -55.91 -2.27
CA VAL A 42 -19.21 -57.20 -2.37
C VAL A 42 -19.91 -58.30 -1.55
N GLY A 43 -20.77 -57.93 -0.59
CA GLY A 43 -21.44 -58.85 0.33
C GLY A 43 -22.89 -59.24 0.00
N SER A 44 -23.59 -58.51 -0.88
CA SER A 44 -25.02 -58.72 -1.14
C SER A 44 -25.35 -58.94 -2.61
N SER A 45 -25.56 -60.19 -2.99
CA SER A 45 -26.20 -60.60 -4.25
C SER A 45 -27.65 -61.05 -3.99
N ALA A 46 -28.63 -60.13 -4.00
CA ALA A 46 -30.06 -60.45 -4.16
C ALA A 46 -30.97 -59.21 -4.39
N SER A 47 -31.46 -59.07 -5.63
CA SER A 47 -32.85 -58.83 -6.07
C SER A 47 -33.85 -57.90 -5.31
N ILE A 48 -34.31 -56.86 -6.03
CA ILE A 48 -35.71 -56.51 -6.46
C ILE A 48 -36.69 -55.69 -5.56
N ILE A 49 -37.40 -54.77 -6.26
CA ILE A 49 -38.67 -54.01 -6.03
C ILE A 49 -38.55 -52.61 -5.39
N GLY A 50 -39.26 -51.67 -6.02
CA GLY A 50 -39.11 -50.23 -5.85
C GLY A 50 -40.01 -49.58 -4.79
N ALA A 51 -39.69 -48.32 -4.53
CA ALA A 51 -40.58 -47.34 -3.93
C ALA A 51 -40.22 -45.95 -4.47
N THR A 52 -41.11 -45.39 -5.27
CA THR A 52 -41.18 -43.96 -5.58
C THR A 52 -41.42 -43.16 -4.30
N CYS A 53 -40.52 -42.24 -3.96
CA CYS A 53 -40.86 -41.06 -3.18
C CYS A 53 -40.47 -39.82 -3.98
N ILE A 54 -41.50 -39.09 -4.39
CA ILE A 54 -41.43 -37.77 -4.98
C ILE A 54 -40.98 -36.80 -3.88
N ILE A 55 -39.74 -36.31 -3.97
CA ILE A 55 -39.42 -34.91 -3.68
C ILE A 55 -38.72 -34.40 -4.94
N GLY A 56 -39.53 -33.93 -5.87
CA GLY A 56 -39.05 -33.31 -7.09
C GLY A 56 -38.32 -31.99 -6.80
N THR A 57 -37.30 -31.75 -7.61
CA THR A 57 -36.98 -30.44 -8.21
C THR A 57 -36.65 -29.27 -7.28
N ILE A 58 -35.42 -29.22 -6.76
CA ILE A 58 -34.73 -27.93 -6.49
C ILE A 58 -33.25 -27.93 -6.94
N PHE A 59 -32.82 -28.74 -7.92
CA PHE A 59 -31.39 -28.78 -8.31
C PHE A 59 -31.04 -28.62 -9.79
N THR A 60 -31.94 -28.12 -10.65
CA THR A 60 -31.61 -27.88 -12.08
C THR A 60 -31.98 -26.49 -12.62
N ALA A 61 -32.12 -25.47 -11.77
CA ALA A 61 -32.43 -24.10 -12.23
C ALA A 61 -31.47 -22.98 -11.75
N GLY A 62 -30.29 -23.32 -11.20
CA GLY A 62 -29.44 -22.32 -10.53
C GLY A 62 -28.05 -22.04 -11.11
N LEU A 63 -27.53 -22.84 -12.04
CA LEU A 63 -26.11 -22.72 -12.48
C LEU A 63 -25.86 -23.03 -13.96
N ALA A 64 -26.90 -23.07 -14.81
CA ALA A 64 -26.75 -23.21 -16.26
C ALA A 64 -26.84 -21.87 -17.03
N ALA A 65 -26.74 -20.72 -16.36
CA ALA A 65 -26.83 -19.40 -17.00
C ALA A 65 -25.48 -18.69 -17.21
N LEU A 66 -24.34 -19.28 -16.82
CA LEU A 66 -23.02 -18.73 -17.11
C LEU A 66 -22.11 -19.87 -17.56
N PHE A 67 -21.90 -19.94 -18.88
CA PHE A 67 -21.10 -20.90 -19.65
C PHE A 67 -21.77 -22.25 -19.99
N LEU A 68 -22.73 -22.23 -20.91
CA LEU A 68 -22.65 -22.90 -22.22
C LEU A 68 -23.93 -22.60 -23.02
N GLY A 69 -23.77 -21.95 -24.17
CA GLY A 69 -24.82 -21.91 -25.19
C GLY A 69 -25.07 -23.31 -25.75
N ALA A 70 -26.35 -23.61 -25.98
CA ALA A 70 -26.88 -24.57 -26.95
C ALA A 70 -26.15 -25.92 -27.08
N LEU A 71 -26.77 -26.99 -26.53
CA LEU A 71 -27.21 -28.19 -27.26
C LEU A 71 -27.67 -29.25 -26.26
N GLY A 72 -28.83 -29.85 -26.53
CA GLY A 72 -29.43 -30.85 -25.65
C GLY A 72 -28.70 -32.19 -25.66
N THR A 73 -28.97 -33.01 -24.65
CA THR A 73 -29.41 -34.41 -24.79
C THR A 73 -29.67 -35.00 -23.41
N VAL A 74 -30.67 -35.87 -23.37
CA VAL A 74 -31.12 -36.67 -22.23
C VAL A 74 -30.01 -37.65 -21.83
N TYR A 75 -29.67 -37.74 -20.54
CA TYR A 75 -28.96 -38.90 -20.01
C TYR A 75 -29.85 -39.62 -18.98
N VAL A 76 -30.41 -40.76 -19.42
CA VAL A 76 -30.99 -41.77 -18.54
C VAL A 76 -29.85 -42.68 -18.10
N GLY A 77 -29.52 -42.66 -16.81
CA GLY A 77 -28.55 -43.57 -16.20
C GLY A 77 -29.14 -44.15 -14.91
N SER A 78 -29.49 -45.43 -14.96
CA SER A 78 -30.03 -46.23 -13.86
C SER A 78 -29.03 -46.36 -12.70
N GLY A 79 -29.30 -45.70 -11.56
CA GLY A 79 -28.57 -45.92 -10.30
C GLY A 79 -29.49 -46.62 -9.28
N ALA A 80 -29.16 -47.85 -8.90
CA ALA A 80 -29.85 -48.55 -7.83
C ALA A 80 -29.51 -47.88 -6.47
N VAL A 81 -30.53 -47.54 -5.68
CA VAL A 81 -30.38 -47.04 -4.31
C VAL A 81 -29.95 -48.21 -3.41
N ILE A 82 -28.71 -48.18 -2.92
CA ILE A 82 -28.19 -49.17 -1.97
C ILE A 82 -28.58 -48.70 -0.56
N SER A 83 -29.45 -49.45 0.12
CA SER A 83 -29.84 -49.16 1.51
C SER A 83 -28.79 -49.73 2.46
N LEU A 84 -27.88 -48.88 2.95
CA LEU A 84 -26.96 -49.23 4.04
C LEU A 84 -27.73 -49.71 5.29
N THR A 85 -27.12 -50.61 6.05
CA THR A 85 -27.64 -51.04 7.37
C THR A 85 -27.55 -49.91 8.42
N SER A 86 -28.51 -49.86 9.35
CA SER A 86 -28.62 -48.79 10.37
C SER A 86 -27.38 -48.65 11.25
N GLN A 87 -26.70 -49.76 11.53
CA GLN A 87 -25.53 -49.80 12.41
C GLN A 87 -24.28 -49.21 11.73
N VAL A 88 -24.10 -49.49 10.44
CA VAL A 88 -23.03 -48.89 9.62
C VAL A 88 -23.22 -47.38 9.47
N ILE A 89 -24.47 -46.93 9.35
CA ILE A 89 -24.82 -45.50 9.32
C ILE A 89 -24.53 -44.84 10.68
N GLU A 90 -24.89 -45.48 11.80
CA GLU A 90 -24.62 -44.95 13.14
C GLU A 90 -23.12 -44.87 13.46
N ASP A 91 -22.32 -45.87 13.07
CA ASP A 91 -20.86 -45.86 13.23
C ASP A 91 -20.19 -44.77 12.39
N PHE A 92 -20.68 -44.52 11.16
CA PHE A 92 -20.21 -43.43 10.32
C PHE A 92 -20.56 -42.05 10.91
N VAL A 93 -21.82 -41.83 11.30
CA VAL A 93 -22.31 -40.56 11.83
C VAL A 93 -21.67 -40.21 13.19
N SER A 94 -21.34 -41.23 13.98
CA SER A 94 -20.61 -41.10 15.25
C SER A 94 -19.08 -41.11 15.09
N GLY A 95 -18.59 -41.24 13.85
CA GLY A 95 -17.17 -41.30 13.54
C GLY A 95 -16.40 -40.01 13.86
N SER A 96 -15.11 -40.17 14.15
CA SER A 96 -14.20 -39.06 14.47
C SER A 96 -14.13 -38.00 13.37
N THR A 97 -14.22 -38.39 12.10
CA THR A 97 -14.16 -37.48 10.95
C THR A 97 -15.30 -36.45 10.95
N VAL A 98 -16.51 -36.88 11.32
CA VAL A 98 -17.68 -35.99 11.42
C VAL A 98 -17.51 -35.01 12.58
N ALA A 99 -17.00 -35.49 13.72
CA ALA A 99 -16.72 -34.65 14.89
C ALA A 99 -15.61 -33.61 14.60
N ASP A 100 -14.57 -34.01 13.88
CA ASP A 100 -13.48 -33.12 13.46
C ASP A 100 -13.98 -32.04 12.49
N ALA A 101 -14.83 -32.40 11.52
CA ALA A 101 -15.45 -31.44 10.60
C ALA A 101 -16.27 -30.38 11.35
N GLN A 102 -17.10 -30.79 12.32
CA GLN A 102 -17.88 -29.86 13.15
C GLN A 102 -16.97 -28.95 14.00
N LYS A 103 -15.88 -29.51 14.55
CA LYS A 103 -14.91 -28.74 15.33
C LYS A 103 -14.25 -27.65 14.49
N VAL A 104 -13.81 -27.98 13.27
CA VAL A 104 -13.22 -27.03 12.33
C VAL A 104 -14.23 -25.96 11.90
N ALA A 105 -15.46 -26.35 11.60
CA ALA A 105 -16.55 -25.41 11.27
C ALA A 105 -16.80 -24.40 12.41
N LYS A 106 -16.91 -24.88 13.65
CA LYS A 106 -17.10 -24.02 14.84
C LYS A 106 -15.91 -23.09 15.11
N GLN A 107 -14.69 -23.55 14.87
CA GLN A 107 -13.50 -22.69 14.93
C GLN A 107 -13.56 -21.59 13.87
N SER A 108 -14.02 -21.90 12.66
CA SER A 108 -14.20 -20.91 11.60
C SER A 108 -15.21 -19.82 12.00
N GLU A 109 -16.36 -20.18 12.57
CA GLU A 109 -17.37 -19.22 13.05
C GLU A 109 -16.81 -18.28 14.12
N THR A 110 -15.96 -18.81 15.01
CA THR A 110 -15.30 -18.00 16.04
C THR A 110 -14.37 -16.94 15.42
N ILE A 111 -13.59 -17.33 14.41
CA ILE A 111 -12.68 -16.42 13.71
C ILE A 111 -13.48 -15.35 12.94
N GLU A 112 -14.61 -15.71 12.32
CA GLU A 112 -15.49 -14.77 11.63
C GLU A 112 -16.00 -13.67 12.57
N VAL A 113 -16.44 -14.03 13.78
CA VAL A 113 -16.88 -13.06 14.79
C VAL A 113 -15.74 -12.12 15.20
N GLU A 114 -14.52 -12.64 15.35
CA GLU A 114 -13.35 -11.82 15.67
C GLU A 114 -13.00 -10.84 14.55
N ILE A 115 -13.04 -11.30 13.29
CA ILE A 115 -12.81 -10.46 12.12
C ILE A 115 -13.82 -9.31 12.08
N MET A 116 -15.10 -9.59 12.30
CA MET A 116 -16.17 -8.58 12.30
C MET A 116 -15.94 -7.53 13.40
N LYS A 117 -15.51 -7.95 14.60
CA LYS A 117 -15.14 -7.04 15.69
C LYS A 117 -13.94 -6.16 15.31
N LEU A 118 -12.94 -6.72 14.64
CA LEU A 118 -11.76 -5.98 14.21
C LEU A 118 -12.09 -4.95 13.13
N ILE A 119 -13.00 -5.26 12.19
CA ILE A 119 -13.47 -4.28 11.21
C ILE A 119 -14.19 -3.12 11.90
N GLU A 120 -15.13 -3.41 12.80
CA GLU A 120 -15.83 -2.35 13.55
C GLU A 120 -14.87 -1.51 14.40
N LYS A 121 -13.85 -2.15 14.99
CA LYS A 121 -12.78 -1.43 15.69
C LYS A 121 -12.00 -0.50 14.74
N LEU A 122 -11.62 -0.96 13.55
CA LEU A 122 -10.96 -0.10 12.55
C LEU A 122 -11.84 1.09 12.16
N LYS A 123 -13.14 0.90 11.92
CA LYS A 123 -14.05 2.01 11.59
C LYS A 123 -14.06 3.10 12.66
N MET A 124 -13.92 2.72 13.93
CA MET A 124 -13.87 3.63 15.08
C MET A 124 -12.50 4.29 15.29
N GLU A 125 -11.41 3.73 14.75
CA GLU A 125 -10.05 4.29 14.83
C GLU A 125 -9.81 5.45 13.84
N ARG A 126 -10.80 5.76 12.99
CA ARG A 126 -10.73 6.79 11.96
C ARG A 126 -10.64 8.18 12.58
N ALA A 127 -9.59 8.92 12.25
CA ALA A 127 -9.39 10.28 12.74
C ALA A 127 -10.30 11.31 12.04
N ASN A 128 -10.68 11.05 10.79
CA ASN A 128 -11.58 11.90 10.00
C ASN A 128 -12.89 11.13 9.73
N THR A 129 -13.99 11.60 10.31
CA THR A 129 -15.31 10.98 10.16
C THR A 129 -15.91 11.15 8.77
N ASP A 130 -15.45 12.13 7.99
CA ASP A 130 -15.91 12.38 6.62
C ASP A 130 -15.22 11.49 5.58
N GLN A 131 -14.15 10.78 5.98
CA GLN A 131 -13.49 9.79 5.12
C GLN A 131 -14.37 8.55 4.97
N ASP A 132 -14.57 8.07 3.74
CA ASP A 132 -15.26 6.81 3.46
C ASP A 132 -14.70 5.63 4.30
N GLU A 133 -15.57 4.91 5.01
CA GLU A 133 -15.13 3.90 5.98
C GLU A 133 -14.43 2.71 5.30
N ASP A 134 -14.97 2.28 4.17
CA ASP A 134 -14.49 1.13 3.42
C ASP A 134 -13.12 1.44 2.79
N LYS A 135 -12.95 2.67 2.28
CA LYS A 135 -11.67 3.17 1.79
C LYS A 135 -10.62 3.27 2.90
N TYR A 136 -11.01 3.70 4.11
CA TYR A 136 -10.11 3.72 5.26
C TYR A 136 -9.67 2.29 5.67
N ILE A 137 -10.60 1.34 5.71
CA ILE A 137 -10.29 -0.07 6.00
C ILE A 137 -9.32 -0.62 4.95
N ALA A 138 -9.56 -0.36 3.66
CA ALA A 138 -8.67 -0.80 2.58
C ALA A 138 -7.25 -0.21 2.73
N GLN A 139 -7.13 1.05 3.17
CA GLN A 139 -5.85 1.67 3.48
C GLN A 139 -5.13 0.94 4.62
N CYS A 140 -5.81 0.76 5.76
CA CYS A 140 -5.27 0.03 6.90
C CYS A 140 -4.82 -1.39 6.51
N PHE A 141 -5.60 -2.07 5.67
CA PHE A 141 -5.29 -3.42 5.21
C PHE A 141 -4.05 -3.48 4.33
N ALA A 142 -3.87 -2.52 3.41
CA ALA A 142 -2.65 -2.44 2.60
C ALA A 142 -1.40 -2.20 3.46
N LEU A 143 -1.51 -1.38 4.52
CA LEU A 143 -0.41 -1.14 5.47
C LEU A 143 -0.03 -2.41 6.22
N ALA A 144 -1.02 -3.21 6.64
CA ALA A 144 -0.77 -4.49 7.30
C ALA A 144 -0.10 -5.50 6.35
N MET A 145 -0.57 -5.58 5.10
CA MET A 145 0.06 -6.42 4.06
C MET A 145 1.51 -5.99 3.81
N TRP A 146 1.75 -4.68 3.73
CA TRP A 146 3.08 -4.11 3.62
C TRP A 146 3.99 -4.53 4.78
N GLY A 147 3.54 -4.31 6.02
CA GLY A 147 4.29 -4.60 7.23
C GLY A 147 4.67 -6.09 7.33
N LYS A 148 3.75 -6.98 6.97
CA LYS A 148 4.00 -8.43 6.96
C LYS A 148 5.06 -8.86 5.94
N ALA A 149 5.02 -8.29 4.72
CA ALA A 149 5.98 -8.63 3.67
C ALA A 149 7.38 -8.02 3.88
N HIS A 150 7.50 -7.01 4.76
CA HIS A 150 8.72 -6.19 4.90
C HIS A 150 9.16 -5.99 6.35
N THR A 151 9.22 -7.06 7.13
CA THR A 151 9.74 -7.02 8.50
C THR A 151 11.11 -6.32 8.53
N GLY A 152 11.17 -5.16 9.20
CA GLY A 152 12.39 -4.36 9.38
C GLY A 152 12.58 -3.17 8.41
N LYS A 153 11.65 -2.88 7.49
CA LYS A 153 11.69 -1.64 6.69
C LYS A 153 10.81 -0.52 7.28
N PRO A 154 11.17 0.77 7.11
CA PRO A 154 10.41 1.87 7.71
C PRO A 154 8.95 1.92 7.25
N LEU A 155 8.02 2.03 8.20
CA LEU A 155 6.57 2.17 7.96
C LEU A 155 6.21 3.37 7.06
N HIS A 156 7.11 4.34 6.96
CA HIS A 156 6.98 5.57 6.19
C HIS A 156 6.89 5.34 4.66
N CYS A 157 7.46 4.25 4.16
CA CYS A 157 7.28 3.85 2.76
C CYS A 157 5.84 3.39 2.46
N ALA A 158 5.13 2.90 3.47
CA ALA A 158 3.79 2.32 3.34
C ALA A 158 2.69 3.40 3.26
N SER A 159 2.85 4.52 3.97
CA SER A 159 1.95 5.67 3.88
C SER A 159 2.07 6.39 2.53
N ILE A 160 3.27 6.43 1.93
CA ILE A 160 3.48 6.90 0.55
C ILE A 160 2.74 6.01 -0.43
N PHE A 161 2.88 4.70 -0.29
CA PHE A 161 2.21 3.71 -1.14
C PHE A 161 0.69 3.95 -1.20
N LEU A 162 0.05 4.20 -0.06
CA LEU A 162 -1.39 4.45 0.02
C LEU A 162 -1.85 5.76 -0.63
N ARG A 163 -0.99 6.79 -0.63
CA ARG A 163 -1.32 8.10 -1.19
C ARG A 163 -1.15 8.13 -2.72
N GLU A 164 -0.13 7.45 -3.21
CA GLU A 164 0.35 7.55 -4.59
C GLU A 164 -0.16 6.44 -5.53
N ALA A 165 -0.85 5.44 -4.99
CA ALA A 165 -1.44 4.34 -5.77
C ALA A 165 -2.96 4.22 -5.57
N PRO A 166 -3.75 5.24 -5.95
CA PRO A 166 -5.21 5.21 -5.79
C PRO A 166 -5.84 4.02 -6.52
N THR A 167 -5.27 3.59 -7.64
CA THR A 167 -5.70 2.39 -8.39
C THR A 167 -5.45 1.09 -7.64
N LEU A 168 -4.34 0.98 -6.89
CA LEU A 168 -4.07 -0.20 -6.05
C LEU A 168 -4.98 -0.21 -4.82
N LEU A 169 -5.25 0.97 -4.25
CA LEU A 169 -6.24 1.10 -3.18
C LEU A 169 -7.65 0.76 -3.66
N GLU A 170 -8.00 1.14 -4.89
CA GLU A 170 -9.28 0.80 -5.52
C GLU A 170 -9.37 -0.70 -5.83
N LEU A 171 -8.27 -1.34 -6.22
CA LEU A 171 -8.18 -2.80 -6.38
C LEU A 171 -8.36 -3.53 -5.04
N LEU A 172 -7.73 -3.04 -3.96
CA LEU A 172 -7.92 -3.53 -2.60
C LEU A 172 -9.34 -3.34 -2.10
N TYR A 173 -9.93 -2.17 -2.36
CA TYR A 173 -11.32 -1.87 -2.06
C TYR A 173 -12.24 -2.84 -2.81
N THR A 174 -12.08 -2.98 -4.13
CA THR A 174 -12.86 -3.89 -4.96
C THR A 174 -12.71 -5.33 -4.50
N PHE A 175 -11.52 -5.74 -4.07
CA PHE A 175 -11.25 -7.07 -3.53
C PHE A 175 -11.95 -7.29 -2.19
N LEU A 176 -11.76 -6.39 -1.23
CA LEU A 176 -12.35 -6.49 0.11
C LEU A 176 -13.88 -6.43 0.06
N PHE A 177 -14.46 -5.67 -0.88
CA PHE A 177 -15.88 -5.32 -0.92
C PHE A 177 -16.66 -5.88 -2.14
N ARG A 178 -16.10 -6.86 -2.87
CA ARG A 178 -16.71 -7.40 -4.11
C ARG A 178 -18.13 -7.97 -3.94
N LYS A 179 -19.00 -7.75 -4.95
CA LYS A 179 -20.38 -8.30 -5.02
C LYS A 179 -20.45 -9.77 -5.43
N ASP A 180 -19.50 -10.25 -6.21
CA ASP A 180 -19.49 -11.59 -6.81
C ASP A 180 -19.23 -12.66 -5.74
N VAL A 181 -18.39 -12.29 -4.76
CA VAL A 181 -18.13 -13.04 -3.54
C VAL A 181 -19.42 -13.16 -2.72
N GLN A 182 -20.23 -12.11 -2.62
CA GLN A 182 -21.56 -12.17 -1.97
C GLN A 182 -22.53 -13.10 -2.71
N GLN A 183 -22.45 -13.21 -4.05
CA GLN A 183 -23.26 -14.16 -4.83
C GLN A 183 -22.86 -15.62 -4.58
N LEU A 184 -21.57 -15.91 -4.37
CA LEU A 184 -21.11 -17.23 -4.00
C LEU A 184 -21.66 -17.66 -2.62
N ALA A 185 -21.62 -16.76 -1.63
CA ALA A 185 -22.24 -16.99 -0.31
C ALA A 185 -23.74 -17.26 -0.44
N LEU A 186 -24.43 -16.51 -1.31
CA LEU A 186 -25.86 -16.71 -1.60
C LEU A 186 -26.13 -18.05 -2.29
N SER A 187 -25.22 -18.52 -3.15
CA SER A 187 -25.34 -19.79 -3.87
C SER A 187 -25.15 -21.01 -2.94
N LEU A 188 -24.24 -20.89 -1.97
CA LEU A 188 -24.01 -21.91 -0.93
C LEU A 188 -25.17 -21.95 0.08
N ALA A 189 -25.67 -20.79 0.53
CA ALA A 189 -26.87 -20.71 1.38
C ALA A 189 -28.14 -21.24 0.67
N LYS A 190 -28.25 -21.06 -0.65
CA LYS A 190 -29.35 -21.64 -1.45
C LYS A 190 -29.23 -23.15 -1.59
N ALA A 191 -28.02 -23.70 -1.66
CA ALA A 191 -27.79 -25.15 -1.65
C ALA A 191 -28.22 -25.81 -0.32
N GLU A 192 -28.39 -25.03 0.75
CA GLU A 192 -28.78 -25.45 2.09
C GLU A 192 -30.29 -25.31 2.39
N GLY A 193 -31.11 -24.89 1.42
CA GLY A 193 -32.58 -24.87 1.57
C GLY A 193 -33.15 -23.85 2.57
N LYS A 194 -32.36 -22.88 3.06
CA LYS A 194 -32.82 -21.82 3.97
C LYS A 194 -33.02 -20.48 3.24
N THR A 195 -34.18 -19.84 3.48
CA THR A 195 -34.49 -18.44 3.11
C THR A 195 -34.00 -17.41 4.13
N ALA A 196 -33.35 -17.82 5.21
CA ALA A 196 -33.03 -16.94 6.34
C ALA A 196 -31.52 -16.64 6.46
N VAL A 197 -31.03 -15.79 5.57
CA VAL A 197 -29.77 -15.06 5.76
C VAL A 197 -30.05 -13.88 6.70
N LYS A 198 -30.20 -14.13 8.01
CA LYS A 198 -30.56 -13.07 8.98
C LYS A 198 -29.38 -12.25 9.50
N SER A 199 -28.15 -12.50 9.03
CA SER A 199 -26.96 -11.76 9.46
C SER A 199 -25.99 -11.35 8.34
N ALA A 200 -26.09 -11.87 7.11
CA ALA A 200 -25.17 -11.49 6.02
C ALA A 200 -25.51 -10.15 5.34
N THR A 201 -26.56 -9.45 5.79
CA THR A 201 -26.96 -8.16 5.22
C THR A 201 -26.19 -6.96 5.74
N LYS A 202 -25.20 -7.11 6.65
CA LYS A 202 -24.53 -5.95 7.26
C LYS A 202 -23.01 -5.88 7.29
N LEU A 203 -22.27 -6.73 6.57
CA LEU A 203 -20.90 -6.36 6.18
C LEU A 203 -20.64 -6.74 4.72
N LEU A 204 -20.56 -5.71 3.90
CA LEU A 204 -20.28 -5.77 2.47
C LEU A 204 -18.88 -6.33 2.26
N GLY A 205 -18.72 -7.47 1.56
CA GLY A 205 -17.43 -7.89 1.00
C GLY A 205 -16.99 -9.34 1.25
N ALA A 206 -15.75 -9.66 0.84
CA ALA A 206 -15.12 -10.99 1.01
C ALA A 206 -14.99 -11.42 2.48
N VAL A 207 -15.10 -10.45 3.39
CA VAL A 207 -14.94 -10.62 4.83
C VAL A 207 -16.27 -10.89 5.57
N GLY A 208 -17.42 -10.67 4.91
CA GLY A 208 -18.75 -10.83 5.50
C GLY A 208 -19.36 -12.23 5.41
N MET A 209 -18.58 -13.24 5.00
CA MET A 209 -19.09 -14.61 4.82
C MET A 209 -19.14 -15.38 6.13
N VAL A 210 -20.32 -15.43 6.76
CA VAL A 210 -20.65 -16.45 7.75
C VAL A 210 -21.30 -17.61 7.01
N PHE A 211 -20.55 -18.70 6.82
CA PHE A 211 -21.14 -19.97 6.37
C PHE A 211 -21.69 -20.69 7.60
N ALA A 212 -22.95 -21.12 7.58
CA ALA A 212 -23.54 -21.96 8.62
C ALA A 212 -23.06 -23.42 8.48
N LEU A 213 -21.76 -23.61 8.29
CA LEU A 213 -21.13 -24.87 7.92
C LEU A 213 -21.38 -25.98 8.96
N THR A 214 -21.52 -25.58 10.23
CA THR A 214 -21.93 -26.46 11.32
C THR A 214 -23.35 -27.02 11.09
N GLU A 215 -24.29 -26.17 10.67
CA GLU A 215 -25.67 -26.57 10.34
C GLU A 215 -25.72 -27.45 9.08
N SER A 216 -24.87 -27.18 8.09
CA SER A 216 -24.76 -28.00 6.87
C SER A 216 -24.26 -29.41 7.21
N ILE A 217 -23.26 -29.51 8.11
CA ILE A 217 -22.78 -30.80 8.61
C ILE A 217 -23.88 -31.55 9.35
N ASP A 218 -24.68 -30.87 10.18
CA ASP A 218 -25.81 -31.50 10.88
C ASP A 218 -26.91 -31.95 9.91
N ASN A 219 -27.20 -31.17 8.88
CA ASN A 219 -28.15 -31.55 7.83
C ASN A 219 -27.67 -32.79 7.05
N TRP A 220 -26.39 -32.86 6.69
CA TRP A 220 -25.82 -34.06 6.04
C TRP A 220 -25.86 -35.28 6.96
N LYS A 221 -25.61 -35.13 8.27
CA LYS A 221 -25.81 -36.23 9.23
C LYS A 221 -27.25 -36.74 9.21
N GLU A 222 -28.23 -35.83 9.20
CA GLU A 222 -29.65 -36.19 9.18
C GLU A 222 -30.10 -36.80 7.84
N MET A 223 -29.52 -36.38 6.72
CA MET A 223 -29.79 -36.97 5.40
C MET A 223 -29.20 -38.39 5.29
N VAL A 224 -27.96 -38.58 5.77
CA VAL A 224 -27.30 -39.89 5.82
C VAL A 224 -28.07 -40.87 6.73
N LYS A 225 -28.61 -40.40 7.86
CA LYS A 225 -29.53 -41.19 8.71
C LYS A 225 -30.80 -41.63 7.98
N LYS A 226 -31.27 -40.86 6.99
CA LYS A 226 -32.49 -41.11 6.20
C LYS A 226 -32.27 -41.99 4.95
N LYS A 227 -31.08 -42.55 4.77
CA LYS A 227 -30.71 -43.55 3.72
C LYS A 227 -30.61 -43.04 2.27
N HIS A 228 -30.25 -41.77 2.04
CA HIS A 228 -30.08 -41.18 0.69
C HIS A 228 -28.62 -41.00 0.24
N VAL A 229 -27.79 -42.00 0.54
CA VAL A 229 -26.30 -41.95 0.49
C VAL A 229 -25.70 -41.44 -0.82
N THR A 230 -26.30 -41.76 -1.98
CA THR A 230 -25.78 -41.33 -3.29
C THR A 230 -25.98 -39.84 -3.55
N GLU A 231 -27.11 -39.27 -3.14
CA GLU A 231 -27.35 -37.83 -3.25
C GLU A 231 -26.53 -37.05 -2.21
N ASP A 232 -26.30 -37.66 -1.03
CA ASP A 232 -25.53 -37.10 0.07
C ASP A 232 -24.03 -36.95 -0.27
N SER A 233 -23.42 -37.98 -0.86
CA SER A 233 -22.01 -37.95 -1.28
C SER A 233 -21.73 -36.91 -2.37
N GLN A 234 -22.65 -36.74 -3.33
CA GLN A 234 -22.50 -35.73 -4.38
C GLN A 234 -22.65 -34.30 -3.82
N SER A 235 -23.62 -34.06 -2.92
CA SER A 235 -23.78 -32.76 -2.25
C SER A 235 -22.54 -32.36 -1.42
N LEU A 236 -21.93 -33.33 -0.74
CA LEU A 236 -20.67 -33.14 -0.01
C LEU A 236 -19.50 -32.82 -0.95
N ARG A 237 -19.37 -33.52 -2.08
CA ARG A 237 -18.36 -33.26 -3.11
C ARG A 237 -18.49 -31.85 -3.68
N ASP A 238 -19.68 -31.49 -4.15
CA ASP A 238 -19.96 -30.18 -4.73
C ASP A 238 -19.64 -29.05 -3.74
N SER A 239 -19.90 -29.26 -2.45
CA SER A 239 -19.61 -28.27 -1.41
C SER A 239 -18.11 -28.17 -1.13
N ALA A 240 -17.41 -29.30 -1.03
CA ALA A 240 -15.96 -29.34 -0.84
C ALA A 240 -15.23 -28.66 -2.01
N GLU A 241 -15.61 -28.98 -3.24
CA GLU A 241 -15.04 -28.39 -4.47
C GLU A 241 -15.27 -26.88 -4.53
N LYS A 242 -16.49 -26.39 -4.20
CA LYS A 242 -16.78 -24.96 -4.16
C LYS A 242 -15.96 -24.21 -3.10
N ILE A 243 -15.82 -24.80 -1.91
CA ILE A 243 -15.00 -24.19 -0.84
C ILE A 243 -13.54 -24.15 -1.26
N GLU A 244 -13.01 -25.23 -1.82
CA GLU A 244 -11.62 -25.29 -2.27
C GLU A 244 -11.35 -24.30 -3.40
N GLN A 245 -12.23 -24.25 -4.41
CA GLN A 245 -12.12 -23.31 -5.52
C GLN A 245 -12.17 -21.85 -5.03
N PHE A 246 -13.08 -21.54 -4.10
CA PHE A 246 -13.16 -20.22 -3.49
C PHE A 246 -11.90 -19.83 -2.74
N CYS A 247 -11.39 -20.71 -1.85
CA CYS A 247 -10.17 -20.44 -1.09
C CYS A 247 -8.97 -20.23 -2.02
N LYS A 248 -8.87 -21.03 -3.09
CA LYS A 248 -7.84 -20.91 -4.11
C LYS A 248 -7.90 -19.58 -4.86
N GLU A 249 -9.08 -19.18 -5.32
CA GLU A 249 -9.31 -17.89 -5.98
C GLU A 249 -8.94 -16.73 -5.06
N LEU A 250 -9.44 -16.72 -3.81
CA LEU A 250 -9.18 -15.64 -2.85
C LEU A 250 -7.69 -15.53 -2.50
N ARG A 251 -6.99 -16.65 -2.32
CA ARG A 251 -5.53 -16.65 -2.09
C ARG A 251 -4.76 -16.13 -3.28
N ASN A 252 -5.14 -16.49 -4.51
CA ASN A 252 -4.46 -16.02 -5.70
C ASN A 252 -4.62 -14.51 -5.87
N GLU A 253 -5.81 -13.98 -5.62
CA GLU A 253 -6.06 -12.55 -5.67
C GLU A 253 -5.28 -11.78 -4.60
N LEU A 254 -5.27 -12.28 -3.34
CA LEU A 254 -4.44 -11.70 -2.27
C LEU A 254 -2.96 -11.63 -2.67
N LYS A 255 -2.43 -12.71 -3.28
CA LYS A 255 -1.04 -12.74 -3.77
C LYS A 255 -0.78 -11.74 -4.89
N ILE A 256 -1.71 -11.61 -5.84
CA ILE A 256 -1.59 -10.63 -6.93
C ILE A 256 -1.54 -9.21 -6.36
N ILE A 257 -2.43 -8.90 -5.41
CA ILE A 257 -2.48 -7.61 -4.73
C ILE A 257 -1.19 -7.37 -3.93
N GLU A 258 -0.75 -8.35 -3.13
CA GLU A 258 0.50 -8.28 -2.37
C GLU A 258 1.70 -7.99 -3.29
N TYR A 259 1.79 -8.71 -4.41
CA TYR A 259 2.85 -8.52 -5.39
C TYR A 259 2.77 -7.17 -6.12
N ALA A 260 1.56 -6.68 -6.42
CA ALA A 260 1.37 -5.36 -7.03
C ALA A 260 1.77 -4.23 -6.07
N ILE A 261 1.41 -4.35 -4.78
CA ILE A 261 1.84 -3.45 -3.70
C ILE A 261 3.37 -3.43 -3.63
N PHE A 262 3.97 -4.62 -3.58
CA PHE A 262 5.42 -4.80 -3.50
C PHE A 262 6.15 -4.16 -4.69
N ARG A 263 5.71 -4.49 -5.91
CA ARG A 263 6.31 -3.98 -7.15
C ARG A 263 6.26 -2.46 -7.19
N HIS A 264 5.09 -1.87 -6.94
CA HIS A 264 4.92 -0.41 -6.98
C HIS A 264 5.82 0.30 -5.99
N ALA A 265 5.96 -0.23 -4.78
CA ALA A 265 6.82 0.40 -3.79
C ALA A 265 8.32 0.24 -4.09
N ILE A 266 8.74 -0.89 -4.68
CA ILE A 266 10.11 -1.03 -5.20
C ILE A 266 10.37 -0.01 -6.29
N GLU A 267 9.45 0.14 -7.25
CA GLU A 267 9.57 1.12 -8.33
C GLU A 267 9.66 2.54 -7.78
N LYS A 268 8.78 2.91 -6.84
CA LYS A 268 8.85 4.22 -6.17
C LYS A 268 10.13 4.42 -5.35
N ALA A 269 10.62 3.40 -4.66
CA ALA A 269 11.90 3.47 -3.95
C ALA A 269 13.09 3.63 -4.92
N LYS A 270 13.03 3.03 -6.11
CA LYS A 270 14.03 3.22 -7.16
C LYS A 270 13.97 4.62 -7.76
N CYS A 271 12.78 5.17 -7.96
CA CYS A 271 12.63 6.52 -8.52
C CYS A 271 12.81 7.63 -7.47
N GLY A 272 12.75 7.32 -6.18
CA GLY A 272 12.88 8.28 -5.10
C GLY A 272 14.31 8.77 -4.87
N MET A 273 14.41 9.92 -4.21
CA MET A 273 15.64 10.53 -3.74
C MET A 273 15.43 11.10 -2.34
N TRP A 274 16.17 10.62 -1.35
CA TRP A 274 16.16 11.14 0.01
C TRP A 274 17.03 12.39 0.11
N MET A 275 16.43 13.49 0.54
CA MET A 275 17.06 14.80 0.56
C MET A 275 17.07 15.37 1.99
N GLY A 276 18.17 16.02 2.35
CA GLY A 276 18.29 16.83 3.56
C GLY A 276 18.63 18.27 3.23
N LEU A 277 17.96 19.25 3.85
CA LEU A 277 18.28 20.67 3.77
C LEU A 277 18.69 21.18 5.16
N LEU A 278 19.86 21.81 5.24
CA LEU A 278 20.39 22.33 6.50
C LEU A 278 21.22 23.61 6.30
N ASN A 279 20.81 24.69 6.94
CA ASN A 279 21.70 25.82 7.18
C ASN A 279 22.72 25.42 8.28
N VAL A 280 23.99 25.28 7.90
CA VAL A 280 25.01 24.69 8.80
C VAL A 280 25.71 25.73 9.68
N ARG A 281 25.60 27.02 9.38
CA ARG A 281 26.32 28.13 10.02
C ARG A 281 27.78 27.80 10.35
N SER A 282 28.62 27.80 9.32
CA SER A 282 30.01 27.30 9.32
C SER A 282 30.13 25.79 9.33
N MET A 283 30.69 25.24 8.24
CA MET A 283 30.91 23.80 8.06
C MET A 283 32.28 23.32 8.55
N ALA A 284 33.30 24.18 8.55
CA ALA A 284 34.72 23.77 8.68
C ALA A 284 35.01 22.87 9.89
N THR A 285 34.41 23.14 11.04
CA THR A 285 34.61 22.37 12.28
C THR A 285 33.56 21.30 12.50
N LYS A 286 32.66 21.07 11.54
CA LYS A 286 31.47 20.22 11.66
C LYS A 286 31.44 19.11 10.61
N ALA A 287 32.50 18.95 9.81
CA ALA A 287 32.55 18.02 8.68
C ALA A 287 32.14 16.58 9.06
N GLU A 288 32.72 16.02 10.13
CA GLU A 288 32.37 14.68 10.64
C GLU A 288 30.88 14.57 11.00
N LYS A 289 30.32 15.60 11.65
CA LYS A 289 28.91 15.62 12.00
C LYS A 289 27.99 15.72 10.77
N ILE A 290 28.41 16.43 9.73
CA ILE A 290 27.70 16.49 8.45
C ILE A 290 27.74 15.14 7.74
N LEU A 291 28.90 14.46 7.76
CA LEU A 291 29.03 13.09 7.26
C LEU A 291 28.08 12.14 8.01
N ASP A 292 28.03 12.19 9.34
CA ASP A 292 27.14 11.38 10.15
C ASP A 292 25.66 11.63 9.81
N ILE A 293 25.27 12.87 9.58
CA ILE A 293 23.90 13.21 9.15
C ILE A 293 23.54 12.51 7.85
N ILE A 294 24.44 12.52 6.85
CA ILE A 294 24.21 11.85 5.57
C ILE A 294 24.05 10.34 5.78
N VAL A 295 24.94 9.72 6.55
CA VAL A 295 24.96 8.27 6.76
C VAL A 295 23.79 7.78 7.62
N GLN A 296 23.52 8.43 8.75
CA GLN A 296 22.49 8.00 9.70
C GLN A 296 21.07 8.16 9.14
N ASN A 297 20.87 9.09 8.21
CA ASN A 297 19.57 9.33 7.58
C ASN A 297 19.48 8.74 6.17
N ASP A 298 20.50 7.98 5.72
CA ASP A 298 20.57 7.36 4.38
C ASP A 298 20.22 8.36 3.25
N LEU A 299 20.80 9.56 3.34
CA LEU A 299 20.50 10.62 2.37
C LEU A 299 21.15 10.30 1.03
N ASP A 300 20.46 10.66 -0.05
CA ASP A 300 20.99 10.70 -1.40
C ASP A 300 21.60 12.07 -1.73
N VAL A 301 21.00 13.13 -1.18
CA VAL A 301 21.39 14.52 -1.40
C VAL A 301 21.33 15.30 -0.10
N LEU A 302 22.39 16.04 0.23
CA LEU A 302 22.40 17.05 1.29
C LEU A 302 22.62 18.44 0.67
N LEU A 303 21.75 19.37 1.06
CA LEU A 303 21.69 20.75 0.60
C LEU A 303 22.08 21.65 1.77
N THR A 304 23.22 22.31 1.67
CA THR A 304 23.74 23.12 2.79
C THR A 304 23.81 24.59 2.43
N THR A 305 23.36 25.46 3.34
CA THR A 305 23.51 26.92 3.26
C THR A 305 24.36 27.43 4.42
N GLU A 306 24.88 28.66 4.31
CA GLU A 306 25.84 29.24 5.26
C GLU A 306 27.03 28.32 5.59
N THR A 307 27.60 27.70 4.56
CA THR A 307 28.78 26.83 4.72
C THR A 307 29.99 27.60 5.25
N TRP A 308 30.09 28.90 4.94
CA TRP A 308 31.21 29.80 5.23
C TRP A 308 32.56 29.27 4.71
N LEU A 309 32.51 28.39 3.72
CA LEU A 309 33.70 27.86 3.06
C LEU A 309 34.17 28.83 2.00
N THR A 310 35.48 28.93 1.90
CA THR A 310 36.19 29.81 0.96
C THR A 310 36.63 29.01 -0.25
N PRO A 311 37.01 29.68 -1.36
CA PRO A 311 37.62 29.01 -2.51
C PRO A 311 38.89 28.21 -2.18
N TYR A 312 39.51 28.45 -1.01
CA TYR A 312 40.76 27.80 -0.60
C TYR A 312 40.57 26.54 0.25
N ASN A 313 39.42 26.36 0.89
CA ASN A 313 39.20 25.23 1.82
C ASN A 313 37.93 24.43 1.55
N PHE A 314 37.07 24.84 0.60
CA PHE A 314 35.81 24.16 0.38
C PHE A 314 36.00 22.70 -0.05
N GLU A 315 36.98 22.40 -0.90
CA GLU A 315 37.21 21.04 -1.41
C GLU A 315 37.57 20.06 -0.29
N SER A 316 38.54 20.41 0.55
CA SER A 316 38.98 19.53 1.64
C SER A 316 37.87 19.31 2.67
N VAL A 317 37.18 20.39 3.08
CA VAL A 317 36.11 20.28 4.09
C VAL A 317 34.93 19.47 3.55
N LEU A 318 34.50 19.72 2.31
CA LEU A 318 33.38 18.97 1.73
C LEU A 318 33.74 17.51 1.45
N GLN A 319 35.01 17.21 1.13
CA GLN A 319 35.48 15.85 1.01
C GLN A 319 35.42 15.10 2.34
N ASP A 320 35.81 15.74 3.44
CA ASP A 320 35.70 15.17 4.79
C ASP A 320 34.24 15.08 5.27
N ALA A 321 33.37 15.98 4.81
CA ALA A 321 31.94 16.01 5.13
C ALA A 321 31.08 15.08 4.26
N CYS A 322 31.69 14.28 3.37
CA CYS A 322 30.98 13.42 2.42
C CYS A 322 31.38 11.94 2.56
N PRO A 323 30.42 11.01 2.41
CA PRO A 323 30.75 9.62 2.15
C PRO A 323 31.59 9.46 0.87
N ARG A 324 32.36 8.37 0.75
CA ARG A 324 33.23 8.14 -0.42
C ARG A 324 32.46 8.07 -1.76
N ASN A 325 31.22 7.59 -1.72
CA ASN A 325 30.33 7.51 -2.86
C ASN A 325 29.62 8.84 -3.19
N PHE A 326 29.95 9.94 -2.51
CA PHE A 326 29.40 11.26 -2.80
C PHE A 326 30.34 12.11 -3.66
N THR A 327 29.74 13.11 -4.30
CA THR A 327 30.40 14.24 -4.95
C THR A 327 29.68 15.52 -4.55
N PHE A 328 30.28 16.68 -4.81
CA PHE A 328 29.71 17.95 -4.38
C PHE A 328 29.91 19.08 -5.38
N TYR A 329 29.01 20.06 -5.31
CA TYR A 329 29.11 21.35 -5.98
C TYR A 329 28.92 22.46 -4.96
N HIS A 330 29.77 23.47 -5.04
CA HIS A 330 29.79 24.58 -4.10
C HIS A 330 29.88 25.93 -4.82
N GLN A 331 29.32 26.94 -4.18
CA GLN A 331 29.60 28.34 -4.42
C GLN A 331 29.97 28.96 -3.08
N SER A 332 31.17 29.52 -2.97
CA SER A 332 31.59 30.29 -1.79
C SER A 332 30.86 31.63 -1.73
N GLY A 333 30.71 32.17 -0.52
CA GLY A 333 30.17 33.52 -0.34
C GLY A 333 31.09 34.61 -0.91
N ASP A 334 30.62 35.85 -0.85
CA ASP A 334 31.30 37.04 -1.42
C ASP A 334 32.61 37.47 -0.69
N GLY A 335 33.10 36.64 0.23
CA GLY A 335 34.30 36.91 1.05
C GLY A 335 34.01 37.62 2.38
N ARG A 336 32.75 38.03 2.64
CA ARG A 336 32.32 38.48 3.97
C ARG A 336 32.08 37.28 4.88
N ARG A 337 31.95 37.54 6.19
CA ARG A 337 31.54 36.51 7.15
C ARG A 337 30.09 36.15 6.87
N GLY A 338 29.83 34.95 6.35
CA GLY A 338 28.49 34.51 5.99
C GLY A 338 28.46 33.77 4.65
N GLY A 339 27.30 33.23 4.29
CA GLY A 339 27.03 32.69 2.96
C GLY A 339 27.73 31.37 2.62
N GLY A 340 27.76 31.08 1.33
CA GLY A 340 28.21 29.84 0.73
C GLY A 340 27.10 28.78 0.69
N VAL A 341 26.90 28.20 -0.49
CA VAL A 341 25.86 27.21 -0.79
C VAL A 341 26.47 25.95 -1.36
N GLY A 342 26.01 24.79 -0.89
CA GLY A 342 26.50 23.48 -1.28
C GLY A 342 25.38 22.51 -1.68
N ILE A 343 25.70 21.63 -2.64
CA ILE A 343 24.94 20.41 -2.94
C ILE A 343 25.93 19.25 -2.86
N GLN A 344 25.73 18.36 -1.89
CA GLN A 344 26.45 17.09 -1.76
C GLN A 344 25.49 15.99 -2.19
N HIS A 345 25.87 15.12 -3.13
CA HIS A 345 25.00 14.05 -3.60
C HIS A 345 25.75 12.76 -3.91
N THR A 346 25.06 11.63 -3.81
CA THR A 346 25.60 10.32 -4.20
C THR A 346 25.93 10.27 -5.70
N LYS A 347 26.99 9.55 -6.06
CA LYS A 347 27.45 9.32 -7.43
C LYS A 347 26.54 8.37 -8.22
N LEU A 348 25.48 7.85 -7.59
CA LEU A 348 24.43 7.09 -8.28
C LEU A 348 23.64 7.95 -9.29
N TYR A 349 23.63 9.28 -9.11
CA TYR A 349 23.04 10.20 -10.06
C TYR A 349 24.08 10.73 -11.04
N SER A 350 23.79 10.63 -12.34
CA SER A 350 24.49 11.45 -13.33
C SER A 350 24.14 12.90 -13.08
N CYS A 351 25.15 13.77 -13.00
CA CYS A 351 24.95 15.16 -12.60
C CYS A 351 25.70 16.14 -13.50
N LYS A 352 25.05 17.25 -13.84
CA LYS A 352 25.64 18.37 -14.58
C LYS A 352 25.36 19.68 -13.87
N ARG A 353 26.41 20.42 -13.47
CA ARG A 353 26.25 21.80 -12.96
C ARG A 353 25.75 22.73 -14.05
N ILE A 354 24.80 23.58 -13.68
CA ILE A 354 24.24 24.62 -14.54
C ILE A 354 24.47 25.99 -13.91
N ARG A 355 24.61 27.01 -14.77
CA ARG A 355 24.67 28.41 -14.37
C ARG A 355 23.65 29.20 -15.17
N TYR A 356 22.98 30.13 -14.49
CA TYR A 356 22.15 31.17 -15.08
C TYR A 356 22.88 32.49 -14.91
N SER A 357 23.08 33.21 -16.02
CA SER A 357 23.74 34.53 -15.99
C SER A 357 22.82 35.57 -15.36
N ASP A 358 23.44 36.66 -14.89
CA ASP A 358 22.76 37.85 -14.39
C ASP A 358 21.81 37.63 -13.19
N ILE A 359 22.14 36.66 -12.34
CA ILE A 359 21.54 36.50 -11.01
C ILE A 359 22.60 36.93 -10.01
N THR A 360 22.35 38.01 -9.28
CA THR A 360 23.37 38.68 -8.45
C THR A 360 22.92 38.96 -7.03
N THR A 361 21.61 38.98 -6.79
CA THR A 361 21.06 39.34 -5.47
C THR A 361 21.11 38.21 -4.43
N PHE A 362 21.40 36.98 -4.86
CA PHE A 362 21.48 35.83 -3.96
C PHE A 362 22.46 34.77 -4.48
N GLU A 363 22.89 33.90 -3.57
CA GLU A 363 23.79 32.80 -3.87
C GLU A 363 22.98 31.54 -4.20
N TYR A 364 23.47 30.74 -5.16
CA TYR A 364 22.83 29.47 -5.47
C TYR A 364 23.79 28.46 -6.08
N VAL A 365 23.44 27.18 -5.98
CA VAL A 365 24.04 26.12 -6.78
C VAL A 365 22.92 25.40 -7.53
N ALA A 366 23.04 25.32 -8.86
CA ALA A 366 22.10 24.61 -9.71
C ALA A 366 22.77 23.41 -10.37
N VAL A 367 22.12 22.26 -10.29
CA VAL A 367 22.57 21.01 -10.92
C VAL A 367 21.40 20.29 -11.57
N VAL A 368 21.66 19.60 -12.67
CA VAL A 368 20.69 18.68 -13.27
C VAL A 368 21.08 17.27 -12.91
N LEU A 369 20.18 16.59 -12.20
CA LEU A 369 20.30 15.20 -11.79
C LEU A 369 19.55 14.29 -12.78
N LYS A 370 20.17 13.16 -13.09
CA LYS A 370 19.63 12.08 -13.92
C LYS A 370 19.85 10.75 -13.23
N LYS A 371 18.84 9.89 -13.32
CA LYS A 371 18.87 8.49 -12.89
C LYS A 371 18.27 7.64 -14.01
N ASP A 372 18.70 6.40 -14.15
CA ASP A 372 18.23 5.53 -15.24
C ASP A 372 16.72 5.26 -15.15
N GLU A 373 16.16 5.29 -13.94
CA GLU A 373 14.74 5.12 -13.70
C GLU A 373 13.89 6.39 -13.92
N TRP A 374 14.51 7.52 -14.25
CA TRP A 374 13.80 8.78 -14.49
C TRP A 374 13.63 9.04 -15.98
N GLU A 375 12.38 9.22 -16.42
CA GLU A 375 12.09 9.61 -17.81
C GLU A 375 12.62 11.00 -18.15
N VAL A 376 12.60 11.91 -17.16
CA VAL A 376 13.00 13.31 -17.32
C VAL A 376 13.97 13.71 -16.21
N PRO A 377 15.07 14.41 -16.55
CA PRO A 377 16.00 14.95 -15.55
C PRO A 377 15.34 15.93 -14.58
N VAL A 378 15.84 15.97 -13.35
CA VAL A 378 15.43 16.96 -12.33
C VAL A 378 16.46 18.08 -12.24
N LEU A 379 16.00 19.33 -12.37
CA LEU A 379 16.80 20.49 -12.01
C LEU A 379 16.69 20.73 -10.51
N LEU A 380 17.80 20.63 -9.79
CA LEU A 380 17.92 20.94 -8.38
C LEU A 380 18.65 22.27 -8.20
N VAL A 381 18.04 23.20 -7.49
CA VAL A 381 18.62 24.52 -7.19
C VAL A 381 18.60 24.74 -5.69
N ASN A 382 19.77 24.79 -5.06
CA ASN A 382 19.91 25.20 -3.68
C ASN A 382 20.19 26.71 -3.62
N VAL A 383 19.48 27.47 -2.80
CA VAL A 383 19.59 28.94 -2.72
C VAL A 383 19.92 29.41 -1.30
N TYR A 384 20.56 30.57 -1.20
CA TYR A 384 20.70 31.31 0.04
C TYR A 384 20.44 32.79 -0.23
N PHE A 385 19.41 33.34 0.40
CA PHE A 385 19.18 34.78 0.38
C PHE A 385 19.79 35.41 1.63
N SER A 386 20.43 36.57 1.52
CA SER A 386 21.00 37.25 2.69
C SER A 386 19.91 37.64 3.70
N PRO A 387 20.19 37.61 5.01
CA PRO A 387 19.26 38.12 6.01
C PRO A 387 19.13 39.65 5.89
N ASP A 388 18.00 40.19 6.33
CA ASP A 388 17.72 41.64 6.46
C ASP A 388 17.60 42.47 5.18
N PHE A 389 16.62 42.15 4.33
CA PHE A 389 16.25 43.02 3.21
C PHE A 389 15.56 44.31 3.66
N ILE A 390 16.10 45.47 3.27
CA ILE A 390 15.24 46.65 3.09
C ILE A 390 14.25 46.38 1.94
N LEU A 391 13.13 47.10 1.89
CA LEU A 391 12.07 46.83 0.91
C LEU A 391 12.55 46.81 -0.55
N GLU A 392 13.52 47.65 -0.90
CA GLU A 392 14.05 47.71 -2.27
C GLU A 392 14.94 46.51 -2.61
N GLU A 393 15.77 46.06 -1.66
CA GLU A 393 16.56 44.84 -1.81
C GLU A 393 15.67 43.60 -1.96
N PHE A 394 14.57 43.55 -1.21
CA PHE A 394 13.61 42.46 -1.33
C PHE A 394 12.99 42.42 -2.74
N LYS A 395 12.58 43.55 -3.30
CA LYS A 395 12.07 43.59 -4.68
C LYS A 395 13.11 43.14 -5.70
N ASN A 396 14.37 43.52 -5.51
CA ASN A 396 15.46 43.09 -6.40
C ASN A 396 15.66 41.57 -6.33
N VAL A 397 15.64 40.99 -5.13
CA VAL A 397 15.71 39.53 -4.93
C VAL A 397 14.55 38.82 -5.61
N ILE A 398 13.33 39.32 -5.45
CA ILE A 398 12.14 38.75 -6.11
C ILE A 398 12.24 38.88 -7.64
N SER A 399 12.76 39.99 -8.14
CA SER A 399 12.98 40.22 -9.58
C SER A 399 14.01 39.25 -10.17
N ASP A 400 15.16 39.06 -9.50
CA ASP A 400 16.18 38.09 -9.91
C ASP A 400 15.64 36.65 -9.81
N PHE A 401 14.85 36.32 -8.78
CA PHE A 401 14.23 35.00 -8.66
C PHE A 401 13.20 34.75 -9.78
N GLU A 402 12.36 35.74 -10.11
CA GLU A 402 11.46 35.64 -11.26
C GLU A 402 12.24 35.47 -12.57
N LYS A 403 13.33 36.22 -12.77
CA LYS A 403 14.21 36.08 -13.94
C LYS A 403 14.78 34.67 -14.04
N LEU A 404 15.23 34.10 -12.92
CA LEU A 404 15.71 32.72 -12.85
C LEU A 404 14.61 31.72 -13.27
N LEU A 405 13.40 31.85 -12.74
CA LEU A 405 12.26 31.00 -13.11
C LEU A 405 11.89 31.13 -14.60
N ARG A 406 11.95 32.34 -15.17
CA ARG A 406 11.74 32.55 -16.62
C ARG A 406 12.81 31.86 -17.46
N ASN A 407 14.08 31.94 -17.06
CA ASN A 407 15.18 31.27 -17.76
C ASN A 407 15.05 29.74 -17.69
N ILE A 408 14.61 29.19 -16.55
CA ILE A 408 14.32 27.77 -16.37
C ILE A 408 13.18 27.30 -17.27
N ASN A 409 12.17 28.15 -17.49
CA ASN A 409 11.00 27.84 -18.31
C ASN A 409 11.21 28.09 -19.82
N ASN A 410 12.34 28.67 -20.21
CA ASN A 410 12.57 29.09 -21.59
C ASN A 410 13.19 27.96 -22.43
N PRO A 411 12.48 27.39 -23.42
CA PRO A 411 13.02 26.33 -24.28
C PRO A 411 14.19 26.78 -25.18
N THR A 412 14.36 28.09 -25.40
CA THR A 412 15.47 28.63 -26.20
C THR A 412 16.68 29.04 -25.37
N HIS A 413 16.61 28.91 -24.04
CA HIS A 413 17.76 29.18 -23.17
C HIS A 413 18.87 28.14 -23.43
N ILE A 414 20.14 28.51 -23.22
CA ILE A 414 21.30 27.62 -23.46
C ILE A 414 21.25 26.33 -22.62
N ASN A 415 20.57 26.38 -21.48
CA ASN A 415 20.35 25.23 -20.60
C ASN A 415 19.11 24.40 -20.97
N GLY A 416 18.33 24.84 -21.97
CA GLY A 416 17.02 24.29 -22.28
C GLY A 416 15.96 24.61 -21.23
N LYS A 417 14.76 24.11 -21.47
CA LYS A 417 13.64 24.15 -20.51
C LYS A 417 13.78 23.02 -19.50
N HIS A 418 13.48 23.30 -18.23
CA HIS A 418 13.36 22.28 -17.19
C HIS A 418 11.95 22.28 -16.59
N ASP A 419 11.25 21.16 -16.76
CA ASP A 419 9.89 20.99 -16.26
C ASP A 419 9.83 20.40 -14.85
N HIS A 420 10.79 19.55 -14.48
CA HIS A 420 10.92 18.97 -13.14
C HIS A 420 11.97 19.74 -12.35
N VAL A 421 11.51 20.49 -11.35
CA VAL A 421 12.36 21.46 -10.66
C VAL A 421 12.15 21.34 -9.16
N ILE A 422 13.26 21.34 -8.42
CA ILE A 422 13.29 21.45 -6.97
C ILE A 422 14.12 22.68 -6.64
N PHE A 423 13.53 23.62 -5.90
CA PHE A 423 14.24 24.68 -5.21
C PHE A 423 14.26 24.37 -3.72
N THR A 424 15.43 24.43 -3.11
CA THR A 424 15.58 24.37 -1.66
C THR A 424 16.49 25.48 -1.18
N GLY A 425 16.53 25.73 0.11
CA GLY A 425 17.48 26.68 0.66
C GLY A 425 16.94 27.44 1.85
N ASP A 426 17.77 28.33 2.36
CA ASP A 426 17.38 29.34 3.33
C ASP A 426 17.03 30.62 2.58
N PHE A 427 15.74 30.92 2.54
CA PHE A 427 15.22 32.06 1.80
C PHE A 427 15.24 33.34 2.64
N ASN A 428 15.48 33.27 3.96
CA ASN A 428 15.35 34.41 4.87
C ASN A 428 14.03 35.21 4.70
N ILE A 429 12.97 34.53 4.21
CA ILE A 429 11.60 35.06 4.11
C ILE A 429 10.77 34.31 5.13
N HIS A 430 10.30 35.02 6.16
CA HIS A 430 9.43 34.45 7.18
C HIS A 430 8.09 34.02 6.56
N LYS A 431 7.92 32.71 6.33
CA LYS A 431 6.64 32.15 5.87
C LYS A 431 5.51 32.48 6.84
N ASP A 432 5.82 32.41 8.14
CA ASP A 432 4.90 32.62 9.24
C ASP A 432 4.50 34.10 9.44
N LEU A 433 5.17 35.05 8.79
CA LEU A 433 5.00 36.49 9.04
C LEU A 433 4.69 37.29 7.75
N GLY A 434 3.50 37.10 7.19
CA GLY A 434 2.79 38.09 6.36
C GLY A 434 3.43 38.51 5.01
N LYS A 435 3.21 39.78 4.62
CA LYS A 435 3.17 40.30 3.23
C LYS A 435 4.33 39.90 2.29
N LYS A 436 5.56 39.80 2.77
CA LYS A 436 6.71 39.40 1.93
C LYS A 436 6.53 37.98 1.41
N PHE A 437 6.07 37.06 2.27
CA PHE A 437 5.77 35.69 1.85
C PHE A 437 4.57 35.63 0.91
N LEU A 438 3.54 36.45 1.09
CA LEU A 438 2.42 36.52 0.15
C LEU A 438 2.88 36.90 -1.26
N GLN A 439 3.69 37.96 -1.40
CA GLN A 439 4.25 38.35 -2.69
C GLN A 439 5.12 37.25 -3.30
N PHE A 440 5.92 36.56 -2.47
CA PHE A 440 6.73 35.44 -2.92
C PHE A 440 5.86 34.26 -3.36
N ASN A 441 4.81 33.93 -2.61
CA ASN A 441 3.87 32.86 -2.92
C ASN A 441 3.09 33.12 -4.22
N ASP A 442 2.63 34.35 -4.46
CA ASP A 442 2.00 34.73 -5.73
C ASP A 442 2.95 34.46 -6.93
N LEU A 443 4.25 34.71 -6.75
CA LEU A 443 5.26 34.39 -7.75
C LEU A 443 5.45 32.87 -7.90
N LEU A 444 5.44 32.10 -6.81
CA LEU A 444 5.53 30.64 -6.87
C LEU A 444 4.34 30.04 -7.63
N GLU A 445 3.12 30.46 -7.31
CA GLU A 445 1.88 30.02 -7.97
C GLU A 445 1.91 30.35 -9.46
N LYS A 446 2.33 31.57 -9.83
CA LYS A 446 2.49 31.99 -11.23
C LYS A 446 3.37 31.04 -12.05
N PHE A 447 4.37 30.41 -11.43
CA PHE A 447 5.30 29.48 -12.08
C PHE A 447 5.01 28.01 -11.78
N GLY A 448 3.88 27.70 -11.14
CA GLY A 448 3.45 26.34 -10.82
C GLY A 448 4.32 25.65 -9.78
N MET A 449 4.93 26.42 -8.87
CA MET A 449 5.77 25.91 -7.79
C MET A 449 4.93 25.72 -6.52
N MET A 450 5.06 24.56 -5.87
CA MET A 450 4.43 24.24 -4.59
C MET A 450 5.45 24.29 -3.45
N GLN A 451 5.04 24.81 -2.28
CA GLN A 451 5.85 24.85 -1.05
C GLN A 451 5.40 23.75 -0.08
N TYR A 452 6.33 23.06 0.58
CA TYR A 452 6.02 21.90 1.45
C TYR A 452 6.35 22.03 2.94
N VAL A 453 7.09 23.06 3.36
CA VAL A 453 7.56 23.20 4.76
C VAL A 453 6.54 23.95 5.60
N GLU A 454 5.92 23.27 6.56
CA GLU A 454 4.90 23.84 7.47
C GLU A 454 5.38 24.09 8.89
N LYS A 455 6.49 23.46 9.31
CA LYS A 455 7.01 23.54 10.68
C LYS A 455 8.16 24.55 10.77
N PRO A 456 8.36 25.18 11.94
CA PRO A 456 9.53 26.02 12.19
C PRO A 456 10.83 25.29 11.84
N THR A 457 11.73 25.98 11.14
CA THR A 457 13.06 25.47 10.75
C THR A 457 14.19 26.17 11.49
N HIS A 458 13.87 27.12 12.36
CA HIS A 458 14.84 27.82 13.22
C HIS A 458 14.39 27.74 14.68
N ASN A 459 15.34 27.65 15.62
CA ASN A 459 15.08 27.61 17.07
C ASN A 459 14.34 28.83 17.65
N LYS A 460 14.15 29.91 16.86
CA LYS A 460 13.34 31.08 17.21
C LYS A 460 11.87 30.93 16.84
N GLY A 461 11.47 29.80 16.26
CA GLY A 461 10.07 29.51 15.90
C GLY A 461 9.67 29.95 14.49
N HIS A 462 10.60 30.40 13.66
CA HIS A 462 10.33 30.85 12.29
C HIS A 462 10.56 29.75 11.25
N THR A 463 9.89 29.88 10.11
CA THR A 463 10.04 29.00 8.95
C THR A 463 10.71 29.78 7.82
N LEU A 464 12.01 29.53 7.62
CA LEU A 464 12.88 30.24 6.67
C LEU A 464 13.44 29.32 5.58
N ASP A 465 13.66 28.05 5.94
CA ASP A 465 14.18 27.03 5.04
C ASP A 465 13.01 26.39 4.29
N LEU A 466 12.98 26.54 2.97
CA LEU A 466 11.84 26.11 2.15
C LEU A 466 12.22 24.98 1.20
N VAL A 467 11.24 24.11 0.94
CA VAL A 467 11.27 23.11 -0.13
C VAL A 467 10.17 23.47 -1.10
N LEU A 468 10.56 23.85 -2.32
CA LEU A 468 9.67 24.27 -3.40
C LEU A 468 9.83 23.31 -4.58
N THR A 469 8.75 22.80 -5.15
CA THR A 469 8.85 21.91 -6.31
C THR A 469 7.85 22.20 -7.41
N ARG A 470 8.18 21.76 -8.62
CA ARG A 470 7.26 21.65 -9.76
C ARG A 470 7.49 20.31 -10.44
N ASN A 471 6.41 19.58 -10.69
CA ASN A 471 6.43 18.23 -11.27
C ASN A 471 7.38 17.25 -10.54
N VAL A 472 7.52 17.43 -9.22
CA VAL A 472 8.24 16.53 -8.33
C VAL A 472 7.40 16.40 -7.07
N ASP A 473 7.01 15.18 -6.74
CA ASP A 473 6.26 14.88 -5.54
C ASP A 473 7.18 14.89 -4.34
N VAL A 474 6.76 15.58 -3.27
CA VAL A 474 7.41 15.53 -1.97
C VAL A 474 6.56 14.72 -1.01
N SER A 475 7.23 13.85 -0.28
CA SER A 475 6.65 13.08 0.81
C SER A 475 7.63 13.04 1.97
N ASN A 476 7.17 12.50 3.09
CA ASN A 476 8.05 12.16 4.19
C ASN A 476 8.80 13.31 4.84
N LEU A 477 8.28 14.53 4.70
CA LEU A 477 8.92 15.72 5.21
C LEU A 477 8.88 15.75 6.75
N ILE A 478 10.07 15.75 7.35
CA ILE A 478 10.28 15.88 8.79
C ILE A 478 11.25 17.03 9.05
N VAL A 479 11.06 17.69 10.20
CA VAL A 479 11.93 18.78 10.67
C VAL A 479 12.34 18.46 12.10
N PHE A 480 13.63 18.45 12.38
CA PHE A 480 14.17 18.20 13.72
C PHE A 480 15.53 18.88 13.92
N ASP A 481 15.94 19.06 15.18
CA ASP A 481 17.23 19.65 15.53
C ASP A 481 18.37 18.62 15.37
N PRO A 482 19.33 18.82 14.44
CA PRO A 482 20.50 17.97 14.32
C PRO A 482 21.62 18.36 15.32
N HIS A 483 21.39 19.38 16.14
CA HIS A 483 22.35 20.01 17.05
C HIS A 483 23.60 20.56 16.34
N VAL A 484 23.44 21.06 15.12
CA VAL A 484 24.54 21.60 14.27
C VAL A 484 24.60 23.13 14.32
N SER A 485 23.45 23.78 14.28
CA SER A 485 23.27 25.22 14.25
C SER A 485 21.96 25.58 14.97
N ASP A 486 21.56 26.84 14.89
CA ASP A 486 20.23 27.32 15.30
C ASP A 486 19.12 26.96 14.29
N HIS A 487 19.46 26.34 13.16
CA HIS A 487 18.51 25.78 12.19
C HIS A 487 18.33 24.27 12.37
N TYR A 488 17.10 23.84 12.12
CA TYR A 488 16.69 22.45 12.09
C TYR A 488 16.88 21.89 10.69
N ILE A 489 17.21 20.59 10.60
CA ILE A 489 17.31 19.91 9.31
C ILE A 489 15.90 19.59 8.81
N VAL A 490 15.68 19.81 7.52
CA VAL A 490 14.48 19.35 6.81
C VAL A 490 14.85 18.11 6.00
N ILE A 491 14.31 16.94 6.35
CA ILE A 491 14.52 15.70 5.59
C ILE A 491 13.22 15.33 4.87
N PHE A 492 13.31 14.97 3.60
CA PHE A 492 12.15 14.61 2.79
C PHE A 492 12.52 13.65 1.66
N MET A 493 11.53 12.94 1.14
CA MET A 493 11.69 12.11 -0.06
C MET A 493 11.08 12.84 -1.25
N SER A 494 11.83 12.93 -2.34
CA SER A 494 11.39 13.51 -3.61
C SER A 494 11.28 12.44 -4.70
N ILE A 495 10.25 12.52 -5.54
CA ILE A 495 10.05 11.62 -6.68
C ILE A 495 9.67 12.46 -7.90
N PRO A 496 10.40 12.39 -9.03
CA PRO A 496 9.99 13.06 -10.26
C PRO A 496 8.65 12.49 -10.75
N VAL A 497 7.71 13.37 -11.12
CA VAL A 497 6.42 12.95 -11.68
C VAL A 497 6.63 12.55 -13.14
N ALA A 498 6.14 11.38 -13.55
CA ALA A 498 6.22 10.99 -14.95
C ALA A 498 5.44 12.00 -15.84
N PRO A 499 5.91 12.32 -17.05
CA PRO A 499 5.15 13.12 -17.99
C PRO A 499 3.77 12.51 -18.21
N ASN A 500 2.71 13.32 -18.13
CA ASN A 500 1.38 12.88 -18.57
C ASN A 500 1.44 12.66 -20.09
N ASN A 501 1.23 11.43 -20.55
CA ASN A 501 1.03 11.11 -21.97
C ASN A 501 -0.27 11.71 -22.51
#